data_AF-A0A527ZR46-F1
#
_entry.id   AF-A0A527ZR46-F1
#
_cell.length_a   1.000
_cell.length_b   1.000
_cell.length_c   1.000
_cell.angle_alpha   90.00
_cell.angle_beta   90.00
_cell.angle_gamma   90.00
#
_symmetry.space_group_name_H-M   'P 1'
#
loop_
_entity.id
_entity.type
_entity.pdbx_description
1 polymer ?
#
loop_
_entity_poly.entity_id
_entity_poly.type
_entity_poly.pdbx_seq_one_letter_code
_entity_poly.pdbx_strand_id
1 'polypeptide(L)' 'MILPELRSAIPAGRVLEITTTTGCIVGCSYCPQDKFADRQRKLSDTKHLSLGDFKRCLARVPTSVDISFAGYSEPWLNPD' A
#
# COMPACT_ATOMS: atom_id res chain seq x y z
N MET A 1 -20.61 18.39 -11.94
CA MET A 1 -20.99 17.04 -12.42
C MET A 1 -19.78 16.45 -13.12
N ILE A 2 -18.86 15.83 -12.36
CA ILE A 2 -17.58 15.32 -12.87
C ILE A 2 -17.70 13.79 -12.91
N LEU A 3 -18.31 13.26 -13.96
CA LEU A 3 -18.67 11.84 -14.07
C LEU A 3 -18.23 11.13 -15.38
N PRO A 4 -17.50 11.78 -16.32
CA PRO A 4 -16.71 11.06 -17.33
C PRO A 4 -15.21 10.91 -16.99
N GLU A 5 -14.59 11.89 -16.32
CA GLU A 5 -13.13 11.95 -16.09
C GLU A 5 -12.60 10.77 -15.24
N LEU A 6 -13.40 10.32 -14.25
CA LEU A 6 -13.04 9.22 -13.35
C LEU A 6 -13.10 7.84 -14.02
N ARG A 7 -13.75 7.73 -15.20
CA ARG A 7 -13.72 6.51 -16.03
C ARG A 7 -12.56 6.49 -17.02
N SER A 8 -11.84 7.61 -17.21
CA SER A 8 -10.59 7.65 -17.96
C SER A 8 -9.37 7.22 -17.14
N ALA A 9 -9.49 7.11 -15.81
CA ALA A 9 -8.33 6.96 -14.95
C ALA A 9 -7.58 5.63 -15.16
N ILE A 10 -8.25 4.52 -15.48
CA ILE A 10 -7.55 3.24 -15.72
C ILE A 10 -8.28 2.42 -16.80
N PRO A 11 -7.99 2.64 -18.09
CA PRO A 11 -8.50 1.76 -19.15
C PRO A 11 -7.67 0.44 -19.22
N ALA A 12 -6.40 0.50 -18.81
CA ALA A 12 -5.47 -0.63 -18.60
C ALA A 12 -4.25 -0.19 -17.74
N GLY A 13 -4.43 0.82 -16.89
CA GLY A 13 -3.36 1.43 -16.08
C GLY A 13 -2.80 0.46 -15.05
N ARG A 14 -1.49 0.52 -14.83
CA ARG A 14 -0.82 -0.28 -13.81
C ARG A 14 -0.94 0.46 -12.48
N VAL A 15 -1.47 -0.20 -11.46
CA VAL A 15 -1.50 0.31 -10.08
C VAL A 15 -0.41 -0.39 -9.29
N LEU A 16 0.38 0.38 -8.54
CA LEU A 16 1.27 -0.15 -7.53
C LEU A 16 0.61 0.02 -6.16
N GLU A 17 0.22 -1.11 -5.57
CA GLU A 17 -0.25 -1.14 -4.19
C GLU A 17 0.94 -1.11 -3.22
N ILE A 18 0.90 -0.19 -2.26
CA ILE A 18 1.96 0.02 -1.27
C ILE A 18 1.35 -0.18 0.12
N THR A 19 1.89 -1.17 0.84
CA THR A 19 1.58 -1.41 2.24
C THR A 19 2.48 -0.55 3.12
N THR A 20 1.87 0.30 3.94
CA THR A 20 2.58 1.27 4.79
C THR A 20 2.88 0.75 6.19
N THR A 21 2.21 -0.33 6.62
CA THR A 21 2.43 -0.94 7.93
C THR A 21 2.29 -2.47 7.89
N THR A 22 3.14 -3.17 8.64
CA THR A 22 3.03 -4.61 8.83
C THR A 22 2.11 -4.92 10.01
N GLY A 23 0.95 -5.50 9.72
CA GLY A 23 -0.11 -5.78 10.69
C GLY A 23 -1.08 -4.62 10.86
N CYS A 24 -2.30 -4.93 11.31
CA CYS A 24 -3.41 -3.99 11.34
C CYS A 24 -4.23 -4.14 12.63
N ILE A 25 -4.44 -3.04 13.35
CA ILE A 25 -5.23 -3.06 14.59
C ILE A 25 -6.74 -3.19 14.33
N VAL A 26 -7.20 -2.89 13.12
CA VAL A 26 -8.63 -3.02 12.76
C VAL A 26 -9.10 -4.47 12.95
N GLY A 27 -8.22 -5.46 12.67
CA GLY A 27 -8.48 -6.84 13.03
C GLY A 27 -9.74 -7.43 12.40
N CYS A 28 -10.03 -7.06 11.15
CA CYS A 28 -11.24 -7.51 10.46
C CYS A 28 -11.33 -9.04 10.42
N SER A 29 -12.48 -9.61 10.77
CA SER A 29 -12.70 -11.07 10.86
C SER A 29 -12.46 -11.83 9.55
N TYR A 30 -12.52 -11.13 8.42
CA TYR A 30 -12.34 -11.70 7.08
C TYR A 30 -10.98 -11.38 6.46
N CYS A 31 -10.16 -10.52 7.08
CA CYS A 31 -8.87 -10.10 6.51
C CYS A 31 -7.78 -11.11 6.86
N PRO A 32 -7.02 -11.65 5.90
CA PRO A 32 -5.93 -12.59 6.17
C PRO A 32 -4.63 -11.87 6.64
N GLN A 33 -4.76 -10.77 7.38
CA GLN A 33 -3.67 -9.89 7.80
C GLN A 33 -2.55 -10.61 8.55
N ASP A 34 -2.87 -11.62 9.36
CA ASP A 34 -1.88 -12.33 10.16
C ASP A 34 -0.92 -13.12 9.28
N LYS A 35 -1.42 -13.74 8.20
CA LYS A 35 -0.59 -14.49 7.25
C LYS A 35 0.42 -13.58 6.54
N PHE A 36 0.01 -12.35 6.21
CA PHE A 36 0.89 -11.34 5.64
C PHE A 36 1.94 -10.90 6.67
N ALA A 37 1.49 -10.53 7.88
CA ALA A 37 2.36 -10.01 8.92
C ALA A 37 3.39 -11.05 9.39
N ASP A 38 3.00 -12.32 9.51
CA ASP A 38 3.90 -13.44 9.86
C ASP A 38 4.97 -13.69 8.80
N ARG A 39 4.65 -13.46 7.51
CA ARG A 39 5.64 -13.58 6.44
C ARG A 39 6.60 -12.40 6.45
N GLN A 40 6.12 -11.18 6.61
CA GLN A 40 6.96 -9.99 6.60
C GLN A 40 7.91 -9.93 7.80
N ARG A 41 7.44 -10.30 9.00
CA ARG A 41 8.27 -10.36 10.22
C ARG A 41 9.44 -11.34 10.12
N LYS A 42 9.41 -12.32 9.21
CA LYS A 42 10.54 -13.22 8.96
C LYS A 42 11.62 -12.59 8.09
N LEU A 43 11.30 -11.53 7.36
CA LEU A 43 12.19 -10.83 6.43
C LEU A 43 12.77 -9.56 7.07
N SER A 44 11.98 -8.86 7.88
CA SER A 44 12.40 -7.62 8.55
C SER A 44 11.55 -7.36 9.79
N ASP A 45 12.16 -6.74 10.81
CA ASP A 45 11.46 -6.19 11.97
C ASP A 45 10.86 -4.80 11.69
N THR A 46 11.08 -4.23 10.51
CA THR A 46 10.51 -2.95 10.10
C THR A 46 8.99 -3.04 10.05
N LYS A 47 8.33 -2.30 10.94
CA LYS A 47 6.87 -2.24 11.01
C LYS A 47 6.26 -1.22 10.06
N HIS A 48 6.88 -0.04 9.92
CA HIS A 48 6.34 1.08 9.15
C HIS A 48 7.24 1.41 7.97
N LEU A 49 6.63 1.73 6.82
CA LEU A 49 7.35 2.20 5.66
C LEU A 49 7.82 3.64 5.91
N SER A 50 9.14 3.83 5.99
CA SER A 50 9.71 5.17 6.15
C SER A 50 9.50 6.02 4.89
N LEU A 51 9.39 7.34 5.05
CA LEU A 51 9.35 8.27 3.91
C LEU A 51 10.59 8.15 3.01
N GLY A 52 11.76 7.84 3.60
CA GLY A 52 13.00 7.63 2.87
C GLY A 52 12.94 6.42 1.93
N ASP A 53 12.47 5.29 2.44
CA ASP A 53 12.31 4.07 1.64
C ASP A 53 11.20 4.23 0.60
N PHE A 54 10.11 4.90 0.94
CA PHE A 54 9.05 5.23 -0.02
C PHE A 54 9.61 6.02 -1.22
N LYS A 55 10.36 7.10 -0.97
CA LYS A 55 11.02 7.88 -2.03
C LYS A 55 12.00 7.03 -2.84
N ARG A 56 12.77 6.16 -2.18
CA ARG A 56 13.73 5.25 -2.84
C ARG A 56 13.02 4.25 -3.77
N CYS A 57 11.86 3.73 -3.38
CA CYS A 57 11.04 2.86 -4.22
C CYS A 57 10.45 3.65 -5.40
N LEU A 58 9.83 4.79 -5.14
CA LEU A 58 9.20 5.62 -6.18
C LEU A 58 10.18 6.12 -7.25
N ALA A 59 11.45 6.33 -6.91
CA ALA A 59 12.48 6.71 -7.89
C ALA A 59 12.62 5.71 -9.06
N ARG A 60 12.09 4.49 -8.94
CA ARG A 60 12.10 3.44 -9.98
C ARG A 60 10.73 3.21 -10.63
N VAL A 61 9.68 3.87 -10.16
CA VAL A 61 8.31 3.67 -10.63
C VAL A 61 8.02 4.64 -11.78
N PRO A 62 7.52 4.18 -12.94
CA PRO A 62 7.11 5.08 -14.02
C PRO A 62 6.00 6.02 -13.55
N THR A 63 6.02 7.27 -14.01
CA THR A 63 5.04 8.30 -13.61
C THR A 63 3.62 8.04 -14.12
N SER A 64 3.45 7.09 -15.04
CA SER A 64 2.15 6.62 -15.53
C SER A 64 1.51 5.54 -14.65
N VAL A 65 2.17 5.15 -13.55
CA VAL A 65 1.66 4.16 -12.59
C VAL A 65 0.95 4.89 -11.46
N ASP A 66 -0.29 4.50 -11.20
CA ASP A 66 -1.03 5.00 -10.06
C ASP A 66 -0.54 4.34 -8.77
N ILE A 67 -0.46 5.13 -7.71
CA ILE A 67 -0.07 4.64 -6.39
C ILE A 67 -1.32 4.47 -5.54
N SER A 68 -1.53 3.27 -5.02
CA SER A 68 -2.60 2.96 -4.07
C SER A 68 -1.99 2.56 -2.73
N PHE A 69 -2.33 3.26 -1.66
CA PHE A 69 -1.96 2.81 -0.32
C PHE A 69 -2.98 1.79 0.15
N ALA A 70 -2.56 0.53 0.16
CA ALA A 70 -3.45 -0.62 0.34
C ALA A 70 -2.68 -1.87 0.79
N GLY A 71 -3.41 -2.97 0.91
CA GLY A 71 -2.91 -4.28 1.27
C GLY A 71 -3.68 -4.86 2.45
N TYR A 72 -3.03 -5.71 3.23
CA TYR A 72 -3.62 -6.33 4.42
C TYR A 72 -3.43 -5.47 5.69
N SER A 73 -3.44 -4.15 5.53
CA SER A 73 -3.31 -3.20 6.62
C SER A 73 -4.02 -1.87 6.36
N GLU A 74 -4.45 -1.21 7.43
CA GLU A 74 -4.99 0.15 7.41
C GLU A 74 -3.85 1.16 7.19
N PRO A 75 -3.81 1.89 6.05
CA PRO A 75 -2.69 2.76 5.71
C PRO A 75 -2.42 3.89 6.71
N TRP A 76 -3.48 4.42 7.33
CA TRP A 76 -3.40 5.53 8.29
C TRP A 76 -2.78 5.16 9.64
N LEU A 77 -2.42 3.88 9.84
CA LEU A 77 -1.66 3.45 11.02
C LEU A 77 -0.15 3.70 10.90
N ASN A 78 0.35 4.12 9.73
CA ASN A 78 1.71 4.64 9.61
C ASN A 78 1.75 6.09 10.14
N PRO A 79 2.59 6.41 11.14
CA PRO A 79 2.63 7.75 11.72
C PRO A 79 3.34 8.81 10.85
N ASP A 80 4.09 8.37 9.83
CA ASP A 80 4.83 9.22 8.88
C ASP A 80 3.97 9.59 7.66
#